data_AF-A0A1G8H4F3-F1
#
_entry.id   AF-A0A1G8H4F3-F1
#
_cell.length_a   1.000
_cell.length_b   1.000
_cell.length_c   1.000
_cell.angle_alpha   90.00
_cell.angle_beta   90.00
_cell.angle_gamma   90.00
#
_symmetry.space_group_name_H-M   'P 1'
#
loop_
_entity.id
_entity.type
_entity.pdbx_description
1 polymer ?
#
loop_
_entity_poly.entity_id
_entity_poly.type
_entity_poly.pdbx_seq_one_letter_code
_entity_poly.pdbx_strand_id
1 'polypeptide(L)'
;MWKTLLALCLLVVLSSGCSTSGRVAMAPIVQPEVQAKTRIIDMGCGWSRPIYVSALDVLTDATAQAILAHDEAGAAHCGWVRRLK
;
A
#
# COMPACT_ATOMS: atom_id res chain seq x y z
N MET A 1 28.77 -34.36 68.75
CA MET A 1 28.47 -34.49 67.30
C MET A 1 27.16 -33.81 66.87
N TRP A 2 26.14 -33.70 67.75
CA TRP A 2 24.90 -32.96 67.46
C TRP A 2 25.12 -31.45 67.20
N LYS A 3 25.94 -30.80 68.02
CA LYS A 3 26.15 -29.34 67.94
C LYS A 3 26.82 -28.90 66.63
N THR A 4 27.69 -29.74 66.09
CA THR A 4 28.35 -29.53 64.79
C THR A 4 27.40 -29.73 63.61
N LEU A 5 26.44 -30.64 63.73
CA LEU A 5 25.39 -30.84 62.72
C LEU A 5 24.43 -29.64 62.65
N LEU A 6 24.02 -29.10 63.79
CA LEU A 6 23.15 -27.90 63.82
C LEU A 6 23.82 -26.67 63.20
N ALA A 7 25.12 -26.47 63.45
CA ALA A 7 25.87 -25.35 62.88
C ALA A 7 25.98 -25.44 61.35
N LEU A 8 26.15 -26.66 60.80
CA LEU A 8 26.17 -26.92 59.37
C LEU A 8 24.80 -26.64 58.72
N CYS A 9 23.70 -27.04 59.36
CA CYS A 9 22.35 -26.75 58.85
C CYS A 9 22.06 -25.24 58.80
N LEU A 10 22.47 -24.48 59.82
CA LEU A 10 22.29 -23.02 59.84
C LEU A 10 23.07 -22.33 58.72
N LEU A 11 24.32 -22.75 58.44
CA LEU A 11 25.12 -22.18 57.35
C LEU A 11 24.52 -22.41 55.95
N VAL A 12 23.87 -23.56 55.72
CA VAL A 12 23.17 -23.86 54.46
C VAL A 12 21.95 -22.97 54.25
N VAL A 13 21.21 -22.65 55.32
CA VAL A 13 20.03 -21.77 55.22
C VAL A 13 20.43 -20.33 54.88
N LEU A 14 21.51 -19.81 55.47
CA LEU A 14 21.94 -18.43 55.22
C LEU A 14 22.51 -18.18 53.81
N SER A 15 22.93 -19.22 53.09
CA SER A 15 23.53 -19.11 51.75
C SER A 15 22.50 -19.19 50.61
N SER A 16 21.22 -19.37 50.92
CA SER A 16 20.13 -19.55 49.94
C SER A 16 19.38 -18.26 49.59
N GLY A 17 20.00 -17.08 49.79
CA GLY A 17 19.43 -15.79 49.39
C GLY A 17 19.57 -15.54 47.89
N CYS A 18 18.56 -15.92 47.10
CA CYS A 18 18.52 -15.58 45.66
C CYS A 18 18.03 -14.13 45.49
N SER A 19 18.93 -13.19 45.15
CA SER A 19 18.52 -11.85 44.71
C SER A 19 17.99 -11.91 43.28
N THR A 20 16.67 -11.84 43.13
CA THR A 20 16.04 -11.59 41.82
C THR A 20 16.25 -10.12 41.43
N SER A 21 17.35 -9.82 40.74
CA SER A 21 17.50 -8.54 40.03
C SER A 21 16.62 -8.56 38.78
N GLY A 22 15.33 -8.29 38.95
CA GLY A 22 14.39 -8.16 37.84
C GLY A 22 14.63 -6.85 37.08
N ARG A 23 15.27 -6.91 35.91
CA ARG A 23 15.19 -5.82 34.92
C ARG A 23 13.82 -5.91 34.24
N VAL A 24 12.99 -4.88 34.38
CA VAL A 24 11.79 -4.71 33.57
C VAL A 24 12.24 -4.47 32.14
N ALA A 25 12.13 -5.48 31.28
CA ALA A 25 12.32 -5.31 29.85
C ALA A 25 11.12 -4.54 29.29
N MET A 26 11.35 -3.30 28.84
CA MET A 26 10.35 -2.54 28.09
C MET A 26 10.03 -3.34 26.82
N ALA A 27 8.75 -3.67 26.60
CA ALA A 27 8.33 -4.35 25.37
C ALA A 27 8.74 -3.51 24.14
N PRO A 28 9.28 -4.12 23.08
CA PRO A 28 9.63 -3.38 21.87
C PRO A 28 8.35 -2.84 21.23
N ILE A 29 8.34 -1.55 20.93
CA ILE A 29 7.25 -0.89 20.20
C ILE A 29 7.27 -1.43 18.77
N VAL A 30 6.33 -2.31 18.44
CA VAL A 30 6.14 -2.83 17.07
C VAL A 30 5.53 -1.70 16.24
N GLN A 31 6.36 -1.03 15.45
CA GLN A 31 5.89 -0.02 14.50
C GLN A 31 5.28 -0.74 13.29
N PRO A 32 4.08 -0.36 12.83
CA PRO A 32 3.47 -0.97 11.65
C PRO A 32 4.28 -0.63 10.40
N GLU A 33 4.70 -1.65 9.65
CA GLU A 33 5.42 -1.46 8.39
C GLU A 33 4.45 -1.00 7.29
N VAL A 34 4.63 0.23 6.81
CA VAL A 34 3.82 0.81 5.73
C VAL A 34 4.29 0.25 4.40
N GLN A 35 3.55 -0.70 3.82
CA GLN A 35 3.82 -1.19 2.47
C GLN A 35 3.18 -0.27 1.43
N ALA A 36 4.00 0.58 0.81
CA ALA A 36 3.57 1.38 -0.34
C ALA A 36 3.49 0.51 -1.60
N LYS A 37 2.29 0.35 -2.17
CA LYS A 37 2.07 -0.35 -3.45
C LYS A 37 1.65 0.64 -4.54
N THR A 38 2.49 0.78 -5.55
CA THR A 38 2.18 1.58 -6.74
C THR A 38 1.21 0.82 -7.65
N ARG A 39 0.18 1.50 -8.15
CA ARG A 39 -0.69 1.02 -9.22
C ARG A 39 -0.63 2.00 -10.38
N ILE A 40 -0.50 1.48 -11.61
CA ILE A 40 -0.72 2.25 -12.82
C ILE A 40 -2.23 2.26 -13.09
N ILE A 41 -2.83 3.45 -13.14
CA ILE A 41 -4.23 3.64 -13.50
C ILE A 41 -4.24 4.28 -14.88
N ASP A 42 -4.66 3.53 -15.90
CA ASP A 42 -4.91 4.09 -17.22
C ASP A 42 -6.23 4.87 -17.16
N MET A 43 -6.12 6.19 -17.16
CA MET A 43 -7.26 7.10 -17.16
C MET A 43 -7.68 7.51 -18.57
N GLY A 44 -7.03 6.99 -19.62
CA GLY A 44 -7.17 7.36 -21.03
C GLY A 44 -8.63 7.57 -21.45
N CYS A 45 -9.43 6.52 -21.32
CA CYS A 45 -10.85 6.54 -21.68
C CYS A 45 -11.72 7.41 -20.75
N GLY A 46 -11.26 7.70 -19.53
CA GLY A 46 -12.00 8.49 -18.54
C GLY A 46 -11.84 9.99 -18.72
N TRP A 47 -10.68 10.46 -19.20
CA TRP A 47 -10.42 11.89 -19.41
C TRP A 47 -10.68 12.37 -20.84
N SER A 48 -10.82 11.46 -21.82
CA SER A 48 -11.11 11.77 -23.22
C SER A 48 -12.53 11.35 -23.63
N ARG A 49 -13.07 11.97 -24.69
CA ARG A 49 -14.44 11.74 -25.21
C ARG A 49 -14.47 12.01 -26.72
N PRO A 50 -15.48 11.49 -27.46
CA PRO A 50 -15.62 11.76 -28.89
C PRO A 50 -15.71 13.25 -29.24
N ILE A 51 -15.16 13.62 -30.38
CA ILE A 51 -15.18 14.98 -30.92
C ILE A 51 -16.32 15.10 -31.94
N TYR A 52 -17.38 15.79 -31.56
CA TYR A 52 -18.51 16.05 -32.46
C TYR A 52 -18.29 17.35 -33.24
N VAL A 53 -18.13 17.24 -34.56
CA VAL A 53 -17.93 18.38 -35.46
C VAL A 53 -19.28 18.88 -35.97
N SER A 54 -19.45 20.21 -36.09
CA SER A 54 -20.62 20.81 -36.71
C SER A 54 -20.56 20.68 -38.23
N ALA A 55 -21.71 20.56 -38.88
CA ALA A 55 -21.78 20.65 -40.34
C ALA A 55 -21.41 22.04 -40.90
N LEU A 56 -21.31 23.06 -40.02
CA LEU A 56 -20.88 24.41 -40.37
C LEU A 56 -19.36 24.61 -40.27
N ASP A 57 -18.63 23.68 -39.65
CA ASP A 57 -17.19 23.80 -39.48
C ASP A 57 -16.47 23.46 -40.78
N VAL A 58 -15.51 24.29 -41.19
CA VAL A 58 -14.65 24.03 -42.34
C VAL A 58 -13.32 23.48 -41.84
N LEU A 59 -13.13 22.18 -42.01
CA LEU A 59 -11.90 21.49 -41.64
C LEU A 59 -11.04 21.24 -42.88
N THR A 60 -9.72 21.25 -42.70
CA THR A 60 -8.84 20.64 -43.69
C THR A 60 -8.97 19.11 -43.63
N ASP A 61 -8.70 18.43 -44.74
CA ASP A 61 -8.77 16.97 -44.82
C ASP A 61 -7.90 16.29 -43.74
N ALA A 62 -6.70 16.83 -43.51
CA ALA A 62 -5.78 16.31 -42.50
C ALA A 62 -6.37 16.39 -41.08
N THR A 63 -7.02 17.50 -40.73
CA THR A 63 -7.65 17.66 -39.41
C THR A 63 -8.88 16.76 -39.28
N ALA A 64 -9.70 16.65 -40.33
CA ALA A 64 -10.86 15.77 -40.34
C ALA A 64 -10.45 14.30 -40.14
N GLN A 65 -9.38 13.85 -40.81
CA GLN A 65 -8.84 12.49 -40.64
C GLN A 65 -8.29 12.26 -39.23
N ALA A 66 -7.61 13.24 -38.64
CA ALA A 66 -7.10 13.11 -37.27
C ALA A 66 -8.22 12.96 -36.25
N ILE A 67 -9.30 13.75 -36.39
CA ILE A 67 -10.50 13.64 -35.53
C ILE A 67 -11.17 12.27 -35.72
N LEU A 68 -11.33 11.84 -36.98
CA LEU A 68 -11.93 10.56 -37.29
C LEU A 68 -11.15 9.40 -36.64
N ALA A 69 -9.82 9.40 -36.79
CA ALA A 69 -8.95 8.38 -36.22
C ALA A 69 -9.00 8.37 -34.68
N HIS A 70 -9.07 9.54 -34.04
CA HIS A 70 -9.23 9.64 -32.59
C HIS A 70 -10.53 8.98 -32.11
N ASP A 71 -11.66 9.34 -32.74
CA ASP A 71 -12.98 8.82 -32.37
C ASP A 71 -13.11 7.32 -32.66
N GLU A 72 -12.47 6.81 -33.72
CA GLU A 72 -12.43 5.37 -34.03
C GLU A 72 -11.61 4.58 -33.02
N ALA A 73 -10.45 5.10 -32.61
CA ALA A 73 -9.65 4.49 -31.55
C ALA A 73 -10.45 4.44 -30.23
N GLY A 74 -11.14 5.52 -29.87
CA GLY A 74 -11.98 5.54 -28.68
C GLY A 74 -13.22 4.65 -28.80
N ALA A 75 -13.82 4.49 -29.99
CA ALA A 75 -14.88 3.52 -30.20
C ALA A 75 -14.38 2.08 -29.97
N ALA A 76 -13.18 1.75 -30.49
CA ALA A 76 -12.59 0.42 -30.38
C ALA A 76 -12.11 0.08 -28.95
N HIS A 77 -11.53 1.05 -28.24
CA HIS A 77 -10.88 0.80 -26.94
C HIS A 77 -11.70 1.25 -25.73
N CYS A 78 -12.56 2.26 -25.90
CA CYS A 78 -13.28 2.93 -24.82
C CYS A 78 -14.80 2.79 -24.92
N GLY A 79 -15.32 2.09 -25.94
CA GLY A 79 -16.77 1.89 -26.13
C GLY A 79 -17.54 3.17 -26.47
N TRP A 80 -16.86 4.16 -27.04
CA TRP A 80 -17.50 5.41 -27.41
C TRP A 80 -18.51 5.23 -28.54
N VAL A 81 -19.64 5.94 -28.44
CA VAL A 81 -20.67 5.95 -29.49
C VAL A 81 -20.45 7.16 -30.38
N ARG A 82 -20.17 6.93 -31.67
CA ARG A 82 -20.19 8.01 -32.66
C ARG A 82 -21.64 8.39 -32.94
N ARG A 83 -21.94 9.69 -32.90
CA ARG A 83 -23.20 10.22 -33.42
C ARG A 83 -22.98 10.54 -34.89
N LEU A 84 -23.38 9.61 -35.74
CA LEU A 84 -23.54 9.88 -37.17
C LEU A 84 -24.75 10.82 -37.30
N LYS A 85 -24.54 11.94 -37.98
CA LYS A 85 -25.60 12.87 -38.35
C LYS A 85 -26.12 12.49 -39.74
#